data_AF-A0A9D7XUG6-F1
#
_entry.id   AF-A0A9D7XUG6-F1
#
_cell.length_a   1.000
_cell.length_b   1.000
_cell.length_c   1.000
_cell.angle_alpha   90.00
_cell.angle_beta   90.00
_cell.angle_gamma   90.00
#
_symmetry.space_group_name_H-M   'P 1'
#
loop_
_entity.id
_entity.type
_entity.pdbx_description
1 polymer ?
#
loop_
_entity_poly.entity_id
_entity_poly.type
_entity_poly.pdbx_seq_one_letter_code
_entity_poly.pdbx_strand_id
1 'polypeptide(L)'
;METPHQTIGRLLSAVEALTREEEHLFNQGQYVESTTVQQRAMPLVRKIAELLVGPNVAQTLEADLQSRLQILLKNRQDHYDQLSARLEATQVELDKISAAQVRARRMRPVYREPANASFAAEG
;
A
#
# COMPACT_ATOMS: atom_id res chain seq x y z
N MET A 1 -1.37 -37.93 -7.08
CA MET A 1 -1.36 -37.06 -5.89
C MET A 1 -0.18 -36.13 -6.00
N GLU A 2 -0.38 -34.83 -5.82
CA GLU A 2 0.69 -33.82 -5.86
C GLU A 2 1.49 -33.89 -4.55
N THR A 3 2.82 -33.79 -4.60
CA THR A 3 3.67 -33.78 -3.39
C THR A 3 3.58 -32.43 -2.68
N PRO A 4 3.93 -32.33 -1.38
CA PRO A 4 4.02 -31.04 -0.68
C PRO A 4 4.92 -30.03 -1.40
N HIS A 5 6.06 -30.47 -1.93
CA HIS A 5 6.99 -29.63 -2.70
C HIS A 5 6.38 -29.12 -4.01
N GLN A 6 5.71 -29.98 -4.76
CA GLN A 6 5.00 -29.59 -5.99
C GLN A 6 3.88 -28.57 -5.69
N THR A 7 3.13 -28.81 -4.60
CA THR A 7 2.08 -27.91 -4.14
C THR A 7 2.66 -26.55 -3.75
N ILE A 8 3.77 -26.52 -3.00
CA ILE A 8 4.47 -25.28 -2.62
C ILE A 8 4.93 -24.54 -3.88
N GLY A 9 5.56 -25.22 -4.84
CA GLY A 9 6.03 -24.60 -6.07
C GLY A 9 4.89 -23.97 -6.88
N ARG A 10 3.74 -24.66 -7.00
CA ARG A 10 2.56 -24.13 -7.69
C ARG A 10 1.97 -22.92 -6.96
N LEU A 11 1.85 -22.98 -5.64
CA LEU A 11 1.34 -21.87 -4.83
C LEU A 11 2.29 -20.67 -4.90
N LEU A 12 3.60 -20.90 -4.86
CA LEU A 12 4.62 -19.85 -4.93
C LEU A 12 4.55 -19.09 -6.26
N SER A 13 4.46 -19.81 -7.38
CA SER A 13 4.27 -19.18 -8.70
C SER A 13 2.99 -18.32 -8.77
N ALA A 14 1.91 -18.76 -8.11
CA ALA A 14 0.68 -17.99 -8.05
C ALA A 14 0.84 -16.71 -7.20
N VAL A 15 1.53 -16.80 -6.05
CA VAL A 15 1.82 -15.63 -5.21
C VAL A 15 2.75 -14.65 -5.93
N GLU A 16 3.74 -15.13 -6.67
CA GLU A 16 4.63 -14.28 -7.48
C GLU A 16 3.85 -13.50 -8.54
N ALA A 17 2.90 -14.14 -9.24
CA ALA A 17 2.05 -13.47 -10.22
C ALA A 17 1.18 -12.37 -9.57
N LEU A 18 0.54 -12.68 -8.44
CA LEU A 18 -0.26 -11.70 -7.69
C LEU A 18 0.62 -10.55 -7.16
N THR A 19 1.86 -10.84 -6.76
CA THR A 19 2.78 -9.80 -6.27
C THR A 19 3.18 -8.83 -7.38
N ARG A 20 3.37 -9.31 -8.61
CA ARG A 20 3.62 -8.43 -9.78
C ARG A 20 2.41 -7.58 -10.15
N GLU A 21 1.21 -8.16 -10.07
CA GLU A 21 -0.05 -7.43 -10.27
C GLU A 21 -0.21 -6.32 -9.22
N GLU A 22 0.02 -6.64 -7.95
CA GLU A 22 -0.02 -5.69 -6.83
C GLU A 22 0.98 -4.55 -7.00
N GLU A 23 2.21 -4.85 -7.40
CA GLU A 23 3.25 -3.86 -7.68
C GLU A 23 2.87 -2.93 -8.83
N HIS A 24 2.28 -3.47 -9.89
CA HIS A 24 1.78 -2.69 -11.02
C HIS A 24 0.69 -1.70 -10.59
N LEU A 25 -0.29 -2.17 -9.81
CA LEU A 25 -1.37 -1.34 -9.26
C LEU A 25 -0.82 -0.26 -8.32
N PHE A 26 0.15 -0.63 -7.48
CA PHE A 26 0.81 0.29 -6.56
C PHE A 26 1.56 1.42 -7.27
N ASN A 27 2.25 1.10 -8.36
CA ASN A 27 2.96 2.08 -9.18
C ASN A 27 2.01 3.03 -9.93
N GLN A 28 0.76 2.62 -10.15
CA GLN A 28 -0.29 3.44 -10.74
C GLN A 28 -1.09 4.24 -9.70
N GLY A 29 -0.83 4.07 -8.40
CA GLY A 29 -1.59 4.71 -7.32
C GLY A 29 -2.96 4.07 -7.07
N GLN A 30 -3.22 2.88 -7.63
CA GLN A 30 -4.47 2.12 -7.45
C GLN A 30 -4.41 1.29 -6.15
N TYR A 31 -4.43 1.98 -5.01
CA TYR A 31 -4.18 1.37 -3.70
C TYR A 31 -5.32 0.45 -3.21
N VAL A 32 -6.56 0.72 -3.61
CA VAL A 32 -7.72 -0.10 -3.22
C VAL A 32 -7.68 -1.45 -3.94
N GLU A 33 -7.38 -1.41 -5.23
CA GLU A 33 -7.21 -2.59 -6.09
C GLU A 33 -5.99 -3.39 -5.62
N SER A 34 -4.87 -2.72 -5.32
CA SER A 34 -3.67 -3.34 -4.76
C SER A 34 -3.97 -4.10 -3.46
N THR A 35 -4.74 -3.50 -2.54
CA THR A 35 -5.19 -4.15 -1.29
C THR A 35 -6.04 -5.39 -1.58
N THR A 36 -6.89 -5.33 -2.60
CA THR A 36 -7.74 -6.47 -3.00
C THR A 36 -6.89 -7.64 -3.51
N VAL A 37 -5.85 -7.36 -4.30
CA VAL A 37 -4.89 -8.39 -4.75
C VAL A 37 -4.14 -9.00 -3.56
N GLN A 38 -3.70 -8.18 -2.60
CA GLN A 38 -3.05 -8.65 -1.38
C GLN A 38 -3.94 -9.60 -0.57
N GLN A 39 -5.23 -9.27 -0.40
CA GLN A 39 -6.19 -10.14 0.29
C GLN A 39 -6.37 -11.49 -0.42
N ARG A 40 -6.34 -11.51 -1.76
CA ARG A 40 -6.37 -12.75 -2.56
C ARG A 40 -5.11 -13.60 -2.42
N ALA A 41 -3.95 -12.98 -2.24
CA ALA A 41 -2.67 -13.67 -2.04
C ALA A 41 -2.56 -14.31 -0.64
N MET A 42 -3.17 -13.69 0.38
CA MET A 42 -3.09 -14.12 1.79
C MET A 42 -3.38 -15.61 2.06
N PRO A 43 -4.48 -16.22 1.54
CA PRO A 43 -4.73 -17.65 1.75
C PRO A 43 -3.65 -18.55 1.15
N LEU A 44 -3.03 -18.15 0.03
CA LEU A 44 -1.96 -18.93 -0.60
C LEU A 44 -0.69 -18.90 0.25
N VAL A 45 -0.33 -17.73 0.78
CA VAL A 45 0.80 -17.56 1.70
C VAL A 45 0.61 -18.39 2.95
N ARG A 46 -0.59 -18.35 3.56
CA ARG A 46 -0.92 -19.19 4.72
C ARG A 46 -0.75 -20.68 4.39
N LYS A 47 -1.22 -21.11 3.22
CA LYS A 47 -1.10 -22.50 2.82
C LYS A 47 0.35 -22.95 2.62
N ILE A 48 1.19 -22.09 2.05
CA ILE A 48 2.63 -22.34 1.94
C ILE A 48 3.25 -22.48 3.33
N ALA A 49 2.93 -21.57 4.27
CA ALA A 49 3.43 -21.63 5.63
C ALA A 49 3.01 -22.91 6.36
N GLU A 50 1.75 -23.33 6.24
CA GLU A 50 1.27 -24.61 6.79
C GLU A 50 2.06 -25.81 6.25
N LEU A 51 2.32 -25.84 4.94
CA LEU A 51 3.05 -26.95 4.31
C LEU A 51 4.52 -26.98 4.75
N LEU A 52 5.14 -25.83 4.96
CA LEU A 52 6.52 -25.72 5.43
C LEU A 52 6.70 -26.19 6.89
N VAL A 53 5.67 -26.06 7.73
CA VAL A 53 5.69 -26.58 9.12
C VAL A 53 5.56 -28.11 9.17
N GLY A 54 5.20 -28.74 8.05
CA GLY A 54 5.13 -30.20 7.94
C GLY A 54 6.49 -30.87 8.21
N PRO A 55 6.49 -32.11 8.74
CA PRO A 55 7.71 -32.83 9.11
C PRO A 55 8.64 -32.99 7.89
N ASN A 56 9.90 -32.59 8.04
CA ASN A 56 10.97 -32.65 7.04
C ASN A 56 10.71 -31.88 5.72
N VAL A 57 9.63 -31.11 5.58
CA VAL A 57 9.34 -30.39 4.32
C VAL A 57 10.28 -29.21 4.12
N ALA A 58 10.43 -28.34 5.13
CA ALA A 58 11.33 -27.19 5.05
C ALA A 58 12.81 -27.59 4.85
N GLN A 59 13.24 -28.68 5.49
CA GLN A 59 14.63 -29.17 5.43
C GLN A 59 14.97 -29.83 4.10
N THR A 60 13.96 -30.33 3.38
CA THR A 60 14.12 -30.99 2.08
C THR A 60 13.61 -30.13 0.93
N LEU A 61 13.29 -28.86 1.18
CA LEU A 61 12.83 -27.96 0.14
C LEU A 61 13.95 -27.74 -0.87
N GLU A 62 13.62 -27.83 -2.17
CA GLU A 62 14.59 -27.59 -3.23
C GLU A 62 15.19 -26.18 -3.12
N ALA A 63 16.50 -26.06 -3.39
CA ALA A 63 17.23 -24.81 -3.25
C ALA A 63 16.64 -23.67 -4.09
N ASP A 64 16.07 -23.98 -5.26
CA ASP A 64 15.35 -23.01 -6.10
C ASP A 64 14.13 -22.41 -5.38
N LEU A 65 13.29 -23.27 -4.79
CA LEU A 65 12.11 -22.81 -4.03
C LEU A 65 12.51 -21.98 -2.81
N GLN A 66 13.60 -22.34 -2.13
CA GLN A 66 14.14 -21.55 -1.02
C GLN A 66 14.58 -20.16 -1.50
N SER A 67 15.34 -20.08 -2.60
CA SER A 67 15.78 -18.82 -3.20
C SER A 67 14.59 -17.93 -3.59
N ARG A 68 13.60 -18.50 -4.27
CA ARG A 68 12.38 -17.79 -4.68
C ARG A 68 11.58 -17.25 -3.49
N LEU A 69 11.44 -18.03 -2.42
CA LEU A 69 10.81 -17.57 -1.18
C LEU A 69 11.58 -16.40 -0.54
N GLN A 70 12.91 -16.46 -0.51
CA GLN A 70 13.73 -15.38 0.03
C GLN A 70 13.59 -14.09 -0.81
N ILE A 71 13.61 -14.19 -2.14
CA ILE A 71 13.37 -13.06 -3.04
C ILE A 71 11.99 -12.47 -2.78
N LEU A 72 10.97 -13.31 -2.65
CA LEU A 72 9.60 -12.85 -2.40
C LEU A 72 9.49 -12.11 -1.06
N LEU A 73 10.10 -12.63 0.00
CA LEU A 73 10.14 -11.97 1.31
C LEU A 73 10.88 -10.63 1.25
N LYS A 74 12.02 -10.58 0.55
CA LYS A 74 12.77 -9.34 0.35
C LYS A 74 11.94 -8.30 -0.39
N ASN A 75 11.33 -8.67 -1.52
CA ASN A 75 10.48 -7.76 -2.29
C ASN A 75 9.31 -7.24 -1.47
N ARG A 76 8.73 -8.08 -0.61
CA ARG A 76 7.66 -7.68 0.31
C ARG A 76 8.15 -6.64 1.32
N GLN A 77 9.33 -6.85 1.91
CA GLN A 77 9.93 -5.89 2.83
C GLN A 77 10.18 -4.55 2.13
N ASP A 78 10.83 -4.58 0.97
CA ASP A 78 11.15 -3.37 0.19
C ASP A 78 9.86 -2.59 -0.17
N HIS A 79 8.77 -3.30 -0.45
CA HIS A 79 7.47 -2.68 -0.75
C HIS A 79 6.83 -2.03 0.49
N TYR A 80 6.92 -2.66 1.67
CA TYR A 80 6.47 -2.05 2.93
C TYR A 80 7.24 -0.78 3.27
N ASP A 81 8.55 -0.78 3.03
CA ASP A 81 9.40 0.38 3.29
C ASP A 81 9.03 1.56 2.36
N GLN A 82 8.76 1.28 1.08
CA GLN A 82 8.29 2.29 0.12
C GLN A 82 6.91 2.85 0.49
N LEU A 83 5.98 1.99 0.91
CA LEU A 83 4.65 2.40 1.38
C LEU A 83 4.75 3.33 2.60
N SER A 84 5.60 2.98 3.55
CA SER A 84 5.84 3.76 4.76
C SER A 84 6.40 5.14 4.44
N ALA A 85 7.42 5.20 3.58
CA ALA A 85 8.00 6.47 3.12
C ALA A 85 6.99 7.36 2.37
N ARG A 86 6.12 6.77 1.53
CA ARG A 86 5.06 7.53 0.82
C ARG A 86 3.98 8.03 1.79
N LEU A 87 3.64 7.25 2.81
CA LEU A 87 2.68 7.65 3.84
C LEU A 87 3.20 8.85 4.65
N GLU A 88 4.47 8.80 5.09
CA GLU A 88 5.11 9.94 5.78
C GLU A 88 5.13 11.19 4.89
N ALA A 89 5.55 11.07 3.62
CA ALA A 89 5.57 12.20 2.70
C ALA A 89 4.17 12.81 2.50
N THR A 90 3.14 11.97 2.37
CA THR A 90 1.75 12.42 2.18
C THR A 90 1.21 13.12 3.42
N GLN A 91 1.54 12.63 4.62
CA GLN A 91 1.16 13.26 5.89
C GLN A 91 1.78 14.66 6.01
N VAL A 92 3.06 14.81 5.68
CA VAL A 92 3.74 16.11 5.68
C VAL A 92 3.05 17.10 4.72
N GLU A 93 2.63 16.65 3.54
CA GLU A 93 1.90 17.52 2.59
C GLU A 93 0.49 17.89 3.09
N LEU A 94 -0.23 16.96 3.71
CA LEU A 94 -1.53 17.26 4.34
C LEU A 94 -1.39 18.28 5.47
N ASP A 95 -0.34 18.20 6.27
CA ASP A 95 -0.05 19.17 7.33
C ASP A 95 0.23 20.56 6.76
N LYS A 96 0.99 20.65 5.65
CA LYS A 96 1.21 21.93 4.95
C LYS A 96 -0.08 22.52 4.41
N ILE A 97 -0.93 21.70 3.78
CA ILE A 97 -2.23 22.13 3.24
C ILE A 97 -3.15 22.59 4.38
N SER A 98 -3.23 21.84 5.48
CA SER A 98 -4.06 22.21 6.62
C SER A 98 -3.59 23.52 7.25
N ALA A 99 -2.28 23.72 7.41
CA ALA A 99 -1.70 24.98 7.89
C ALA A 99 -2.01 26.14 6.93
N ALA A 100 -1.96 25.92 5.62
CA ALA A 100 -2.36 26.91 4.63
C ALA A 100 -3.86 27.26 4.72
N GLN A 101 -4.73 26.27 4.90
CA GLN A 101 -6.16 26.48 5.11
C GLN A 101 -6.45 27.27 6.39
N VAL A 102 -5.74 26.99 7.49
CA VAL A 102 -5.87 27.76 8.74
C VAL A 102 -5.44 29.21 8.53
N ARG A 103 -4.31 29.45 7.85
CA ARG A 103 -3.87 30.81 7.49
C ARG A 103 -4.90 31.53 6.61
N ALA A 104 -5.43 30.87 5.58
CA ALA A 104 -6.45 31.43 4.71
C ALA A 104 -7.75 31.76 5.46
N ARG A 105 -8.19 30.88 6.38
CA ARG A 105 -9.36 31.14 7.24
C ARG A 105 -9.14 32.33 8.18
N ARG A 106 -7.93 32.49 8.73
CA ARG A 106 -7.57 33.64 9.57
C ARG A 106 -7.52 34.97 8.82
N MET A 107 -7.22 34.95 7.52
CA MET A 107 -7.26 36.15 6.66
C MET A 107 -8.69 36.47 6.14
N ARG A 108 -9.65 35.56 6.33
CA ARG A 108 -11.03 35.72 5.84
C ARG A 108 -11.92 36.74 6.59
N PRO A 109 -11.64 37.29 7.79
CA PRO A 109 -12.52 38.26 8.42
C PRO A 109 -12.27 39.72 8.00
N VAL A 110 -11.45 40.00 6.98
CA VAL A 110 -11.17 41.38 6.52
C VAL A 110 -11.97 41.77 5.25
N TYR A 111 -12.55 40.80 4.53
CA TYR A 111 -13.31 41.03 3.28
C TYR A 111 -14.80 40.65 3.40
N ARG A 112 -15.44 41.01 4.52
CA ARG A 112 -16.91 40.94 4.63
C ARG A 112 -17.45 42.29 5.09
N GLU A 113 -17.52 43.21 4.12
CA GLU A 113 -18.27 44.48 4.06
C GLU A 113 -17.99 45.57 5.12
N PRO A 114 -17.86 46.84 4.67
CA PRO A 114 -19.08 47.62 4.48
C PRO A 114 -19.19 48.20 3.06
N ALA A 115 -20.01 47.55 2.22
CA ALA A 115 -20.59 48.20 1.03
C ALA A 115 -21.85 49.03 1.38
N ASN A 116 -22.05 49.36 2.67
CA ASN A 116 -23.13 50.20 3.18
C ASN A 116 -22.62 51.53 3.76
N ALA A 117 -21.60 52.13 3.15
CA ALA A 117 -21.30 53.54 3.34
C ALA A 117 -22.10 54.37 2.33
N SER A 118 -23.40 54.51 2.61
CA SER A 118 -24.09 55.80 2.52
C SER A 118 -23.94 56.57 1.20
N PHE A 119 -24.73 56.18 0.20
CA PHE A 119 -25.49 57.15 -0.59
C PHE A 119 -26.52 57.81 0.36
N ALA A 120 -26.04 58.71 1.20
CA ALA A 120 -26.87 59.63 2.00
C ALA A 120 -26.21 61.00 1.95
N ALA A 121 -26.26 61.60 0.77
CA ALA A 121 -26.13 63.03 0.54
C ALA A 121 -27.02 63.38 -0.66
N GLU A 122 -28.30 62.97 -0.58
CA GLU A 122 -29.40 63.58 -1.33
C GLU A 122 -29.91 64.79 -0.55
N GLY A 123 -30.22 65.88 -1.27
CA GLY A 123 -31.24 66.86 -0.87
C GLY A 123 -30.72 68.22 -0.44
#